data_AF-A0A946UEI6-F1
#
_entry.id   AF-A0A946UEI6-F1
#
_cell.length_a   1.000
_cell.length_b   1.000
_cell.length_c   1.000
_cell.angle_alpha   90.00
_cell.angle_beta   90.00
_cell.angle_gamma   90.00
#
_symmetry.space_group_name_H-M   'P 1'
#
loop_
_entity.id
_entity.type
_entity.pdbx_description
1 polymer ?
#
loop_
_entity_poly.entity_id
_entity_poly.type
_entity_poly.pdbx_seq_one_letter_code
_entity_poly.pdbx_strand_id
1 'polypeptide(L)'
;MGLSPSATEKPLESKADLVDYLAGGCKPADQWKLGTEHEKFGYTLDDLRPLPYAGERSIRAILTGLAEDFGWDPVFEDGQPIALTDETGASITLEPGGQLELSGAVLDNIHQTCTEVNTHLKQVRAISEPLGIAFLGMGFQPLWPREDMEWMPKARYRIMRDYMAKVGTLGQDMMSRTCTVQVNM
;
A
#
# COMPACT_ATOMS: atom_id res chain seq x y z
N MET A 1 -15.28 3.61 -9.32
CA MET A 1 -16.18 3.03 -8.29
C MET A 1 -15.49 3.26 -6.96
N GLY A 2 -16.15 3.91 -5.99
CA GLY A 2 -15.55 4.11 -4.66
C GLY A 2 -15.35 2.77 -3.97
N LEU A 3 -14.27 2.63 -3.21
CA LEU A 3 -14.09 1.53 -2.25
C LEU A 3 -15.39 1.35 -1.49
N SER A 4 -16.13 0.26 -1.79
CA SER A 4 -17.28 -0.12 -0.99
C SER A 4 -16.77 -0.43 0.41
N PRO A 5 -17.20 0.28 1.46
CA PRO A 5 -17.07 -0.29 2.78
C PRO A 5 -17.99 -1.52 2.78
N SER A 6 -17.42 -2.71 2.88
CA SER A 6 -18.14 -3.89 3.38
C SER A 6 -18.44 -3.71 4.88
N ALA A 7 -19.00 -2.55 5.25
CA ALA A 7 -19.60 -2.35 6.56
C ALA A 7 -21.01 -2.93 6.43
N THR A 8 -21.22 -4.12 6.99
CA THR A 8 -22.58 -4.56 7.28
C THR A 8 -23.25 -3.47 8.11
N GLU A 9 -24.30 -2.84 7.58
CA GLU A 9 -25.03 -1.72 8.21
C GLU A 9 -25.70 -2.07 9.55
N LYS A 10 -25.54 -3.32 10.04
CA LYS A 10 -26.11 -3.76 11.31
C LYS A 10 -25.31 -3.15 12.48
N PRO A 11 -25.95 -2.37 13.36
CA PRO A 11 -25.31 -1.94 14.61
C PRO A 11 -24.85 -3.16 15.43
N LEU A 12 -23.71 -3.04 16.08
CA LEU A 12 -23.24 -4.04 17.03
C LEU A 12 -24.14 -4.01 18.27
N GLU A 13 -24.71 -5.15 18.63
CA GLU A 13 -25.66 -5.29 19.74
C GLU A 13 -24.98 -5.92 20.97
N SER A 14 -23.88 -6.64 20.76
CA SER A 14 -23.18 -7.38 21.80
C SER A 14 -21.71 -7.65 21.49
N LYS A 15 -20.96 -8.11 22.51
CA LYS A 15 -19.61 -8.67 22.31
C LYS A 15 -19.63 -9.89 21.39
N ALA A 16 -20.72 -10.66 21.38
CA ALA A 16 -20.83 -11.87 20.56
C ALA A 16 -20.75 -11.52 19.07
N ASP A 17 -21.34 -10.41 18.63
CA ASP A 17 -21.27 -9.98 17.22
C ASP A 17 -19.82 -9.80 16.74
N LEU A 18 -18.93 -9.28 17.61
CA LEU A 18 -17.51 -9.12 17.31
C LEU A 18 -16.77 -10.46 17.27
N VAL A 19 -17.11 -11.37 18.18
CA VAL A 19 -16.51 -12.72 18.22
C VAL A 19 -16.94 -13.52 16.99
N ASP A 20 -18.22 -13.46 16.65
CA ASP A 20 -18.80 -14.18 15.52
C ASP A 20 -18.28 -13.65 14.18
N TYR A 21 -18.05 -12.33 14.07
CA TYR A 21 -17.38 -11.74 12.91
C TYR A 21 -15.99 -12.34 12.69
N LEU A 22 -15.16 -12.45 13.73
CA LEU A 22 -13.83 -13.07 13.65
C LEU A 22 -13.93 -14.57 13.36
N ALA A 23 -14.85 -15.28 14.03
CA ALA A 23 -15.08 -16.70 13.82
C ALA A 23 -15.58 -17.03 12.40
N GLY A 24 -16.27 -16.09 11.74
CA GLY A 24 -16.67 -16.19 10.33
C GLY A 24 -15.49 -16.27 9.35
N GLY A 25 -14.29 -15.88 9.80
CA GLY A 25 -13.03 -16.05 9.05
C GLY A 25 -12.50 -17.49 9.02
N CYS A 26 -12.98 -18.39 9.89
CA CYS A 26 -12.53 -19.77 9.92
C CYS A 26 -12.83 -20.51 8.61
N LYS A 27 -11.80 -21.08 7.98
CA LYS A 27 -11.90 -21.88 6.75
C LYS A 27 -11.36 -23.30 6.96
N PRO A 28 -11.96 -24.34 6.35
CA PRO A 28 -11.36 -25.67 6.30
C PRO A 28 -10.04 -25.64 5.51
N ALA A 29 -9.16 -26.61 5.76
CA ALA A 29 -7.80 -26.61 5.23
C ALA A 29 -7.70 -26.62 3.70
N ASP A 30 -8.70 -27.18 3.00
CA ASP A 30 -8.81 -27.19 1.54
C ASP A 30 -9.19 -25.81 0.95
N GLN A 31 -9.57 -24.86 1.80
CA GLN A 31 -9.87 -23.47 1.45
C GLN A 31 -8.81 -22.48 1.94
N TRP A 32 -7.72 -22.95 2.55
CA TRP A 32 -6.62 -22.06 2.94
C TRP A 32 -5.93 -21.49 1.69
N LYS A 33 -5.52 -20.24 1.79
CA LYS A 33 -4.91 -19.44 0.73
C LYS A 33 -3.82 -18.56 1.32
N LEU A 34 -3.08 -17.87 0.46
CA LEU A 34 -2.04 -16.92 0.82
C LEU A 34 -2.36 -15.57 0.18
N GLY A 35 -2.43 -14.51 0.98
CA GLY A 35 -2.31 -13.14 0.51
C GLY A 35 -0.91 -12.63 0.84
N THR A 36 -0.24 -11.93 -0.07
CA THR A 36 1.11 -11.40 0.21
C THR A 36 1.14 -9.90 -0.04
N GLU A 37 1.66 -9.18 0.94
CA GLU A 37 1.79 -7.73 0.88
C GLU A 37 3.26 -7.34 0.96
N HIS A 38 3.67 -6.32 0.22
CA HIS A 38 5.02 -5.77 0.34
C HIS A 38 5.07 -4.29 0.02
N GLU A 39 5.89 -3.58 0.78
CA GLU A 39 6.14 -2.15 0.66
C GLU A 39 7.55 -1.89 0.11
N LYS A 40 7.72 -0.73 -0.53
CA LYS A 40 9.00 -0.30 -1.11
C LYS A 40 9.07 1.22 -1.17
N PHE A 41 10.27 1.76 -1.00
CA PHE A 41 10.53 3.20 -1.09
C PHE A 41 10.85 3.60 -2.53
N GLY A 42 10.07 4.51 -3.10
CA GLY A 42 10.44 5.17 -4.36
C GLY A 42 11.44 6.30 -4.12
N TYR A 43 12.40 6.46 -5.03
CA TYR A 43 13.36 7.57 -5.00
C TYR A 43 13.86 7.95 -6.40
N THR A 44 14.32 9.19 -6.55
CA THR A 44 14.95 9.72 -7.77
C THR A 44 16.42 9.31 -7.87
N LEU A 45 16.88 8.93 -9.06
CA LEU A 45 18.23 8.36 -9.25
C LEU A 45 19.37 9.37 -9.19
N ASP A 46 19.10 10.64 -9.46
CA ASP A 46 20.10 11.73 -9.54
C ASP A 46 20.48 12.29 -8.16
N ASP A 47 19.55 12.34 -7.22
CA ASP A 47 19.77 12.91 -5.88
C ASP A 47 19.32 12.02 -4.73
N LEU A 48 18.79 10.83 -5.03
CA LEU A 48 18.30 9.82 -4.09
C LEU A 48 17.12 10.27 -3.23
N ARG A 49 16.47 11.41 -3.54
CA ARG A 49 15.36 11.95 -2.75
C ARG A 49 14.13 11.03 -2.78
N PRO A 50 13.35 10.97 -1.68
CA PRO A 50 12.06 10.29 -1.69
C PRO A 50 11.12 10.92 -2.70
N LEU A 51 10.19 10.15 -3.26
CA LEU A 51 9.22 10.69 -4.21
C LEU A 51 8.21 11.60 -3.51
N PRO A 52 7.98 12.83 -4.02
CA PRO A 52 6.84 13.62 -3.59
C PRO A 52 5.53 13.00 -4.08
N TYR A 53 4.40 13.43 -3.52
CA TYR A 53 3.10 12.95 -3.99
C TYR A 53 2.83 13.39 -5.44
N ALA A 54 3.10 14.65 -5.75
CA ALA A 54 2.81 15.26 -7.06
C ALA A 54 4.07 15.85 -7.72
N GLY A 55 4.00 16.05 -9.04
CA GLY A 55 5.12 16.50 -9.87
C GLY A 55 5.41 15.51 -10.99
N GLU A 56 6.39 15.83 -11.84
CA GLU A 56 6.78 14.99 -12.98
C GLU A 56 7.33 13.63 -12.53
N ARG A 57 8.20 13.64 -11.51
CA ARG A 57 8.78 12.45 -10.87
C ARG A 57 8.13 12.25 -9.51
N SER A 58 6.98 11.59 -9.46
CA SER A 58 6.13 11.54 -8.26
C SER A 58 5.36 10.24 -8.11
N ILE A 59 4.81 10.01 -6.91
CA ILE A 59 3.90 8.89 -6.65
C ILE A 59 2.69 8.93 -7.58
N ARG A 60 2.09 10.12 -7.79
CA ARG A 60 0.97 10.26 -8.71
C ARG A 60 1.34 9.89 -10.14
N ALA A 61 2.54 10.20 -10.60
CA ALA A 61 3.02 9.79 -11.93
C ALA A 61 3.11 8.26 -12.04
N ILE A 62 3.63 7.58 -11.00
CA ILE A 62 3.68 6.11 -10.94
C ILE A 62 2.27 5.51 -10.99
N LEU A 63 1.33 5.99 -10.15
CA LEU A 63 -0.04 5.47 -10.13
C LEU A 63 -0.76 5.70 -11.48
N THR A 64 -0.55 6.86 -12.08
CA THR A 64 -1.17 7.21 -13.38
C THR A 64 -0.65 6.30 -14.48
N GLY A 65 0.68 6.12 -14.58
CA GLY A 65 1.27 5.22 -15.58
C GLY A 65 0.85 3.77 -15.41
N LEU A 66 0.72 3.28 -14.16
CA LEU A 66 0.21 1.95 -13.89
C LEU A 66 -1.25 1.78 -14.34
N ALA A 67 -2.09 2.78 -14.11
CA ALA A 67 -3.48 2.78 -14.57
C ALA A 67 -3.58 2.78 -16.10
N GLU A 68 -2.81 3.65 -16.76
CA GLU A 68 -2.88 3.85 -18.22
C GLU A 68 -2.28 2.68 -19.01
N ASP A 69 -1.10 2.17 -18.60
CA ASP A 69 -0.35 1.17 -19.39
C ASP A 69 -0.67 -0.28 -19.02
N PHE A 70 -1.16 -0.50 -17.79
CA PHE A 70 -1.38 -1.85 -17.26
C PHE A 70 -2.82 -2.11 -16.80
N GLY A 71 -3.73 -1.16 -17.02
CA GLY A 71 -5.18 -1.38 -16.84
C GLY A 71 -5.64 -1.43 -15.39
N TRP A 72 -4.84 -0.89 -14.46
CA TRP A 72 -5.23 -0.78 -13.06
C TRP A 72 -6.33 0.29 -12.88
N ASP A 73 -7.34 0.00 -12.06
CA ASP A 73 -8.44 0.92 -11.78
C ASP A 73 -8.08 1.91 -10.64
N PRO A 74 -8.10 3.23 -10.89
CA PRO A 74 -7.74 4.21 -9.88
C PRO A 74 -8.84 4.44 -8.83
N VAL A 75 -8.41 4.51 -7.57
CA VAL A 75 -9.22 4.90 -6.42
C VAL A 75 -8.82 6.31 -5.98
N PHE A 76 -9.82 7.18 -5.86
CA PHE A 76 -9.61 8.60 -5.55
C PHE A 76 -10.08 8.97 -4.14
N GLU A 77 -9.31 9.84 -3.50
CA GLU A 77 -9.69 10.58 -2.28
C GLU A 77 -9.48 12.07 -2.60
N ASP A 78 -10.49 12.91 -2.35
CA ASP A 78 -10.47 14.35 -2.68
C ASP A 78 -10.00 14.67 -4.12
N GLY A 79 -10.37 13.82 -5.09
CA GLY A 79 -10.02 13.98 -6.50
C GLY A 79 -8.57 13.61 -6.86
N GLN A 80 -7.82 13.03 -5.92
CA GLN A 80 -6.43 12.60 -6.08
C GLN A 80 -6.35 11.06 -6.06
N PRO A 81 -5.65 10.41 -7.01
CA PRO A 81 -5.47 8.96 -6.96
C PRO A 81 -4.57 8.58 -5.78
N ILE A 82 -5.04 7.69 -4.92
CA ILE A 82 -4.35 7.26 -3.68
C ILE A 82 -4.17 5.74 -3.56
N ALA A 83 -4.78 5.00 -4.47
CA ALA A 83 -4.65 3.55 -4.61
C ALA A 83 -5.07 3.13 -6.01
N LEU A 84 -4.74 1.90 -6.38
CA LEU A 84 -5.21 1.22 -7.56
C LEU A 84 -5.76 -0.15 -7.18
N THR A 85 -6.70 -0.68 -7.96
CA THR A 85 -7.26 -2.02 -7.79
C THR A 85 -7.32 -2.74 -9.13
N ASP A 86 -7.41 -4.07 -9.12
CA ASP A 86 -7.69 -4.87 -10.32
C ASP A 86 -8.86 -5.83 -10.09
N GLU A 87 -9.22 -6.60 -11.12
CA GLU A 87 -10.29 -7.59 -11.07
C GLU A 87 -9.97 -8.85 -10.25
N THR A 88 -8.69 -9.07 -9.93
CA THR A 88 -8.24 -10.22 -9.13
C THR A 88 -8.45 -10.01 -7.63
N GLY A 89 -8.70 -8.76 -7.23
CA GLY A 89 -8.78 -8.32 -5.84
C GLY A 89 -7.43 -7.84 -5.30
N ALA A 90 -6.38 -7.78 -6.12
CA ALA A 90 -5.14 -7.15 -5.76
C ALA A 90 -5.31 -5.62 -5.76
N SER A 91 -4.48 -4.95 -4.96
CA SER A 91 -4.47 -3.50 -4.88
C SER A 91 -3.06 -2.95 -4.70
N ILE A 92 -2.84 -1.75 -5.23
CA ILE A 92 -1.64 -0.97 -4.99
C ILE A 92 -2.04 0.19 -4.10
N THR A 93 -1.43 0.30 -2.92
CA THR A 93 -1.79 1.34 -1.96
C THR A 93 -0.55 2.15 -1.55
N LEU A 94 -0.82 3.25 -0.83
CA LEU A 94 0.21 4.16 -0.35
C LEU A 94 0.21 4.19 1.16
N GLU A 95 1.35 3.92 1.76
CA GLU A 95 1.63 4.14 3.18
C GLU A 95 1.91 5.64 3.47
N PRO A 96 1.94 6.07 4.74
CA PRO A 96 1.99 7.49 5.08
C PRO A 96 3.16 8.27 4.49
N GLY A 97 4.34 7.66 4.35
CA GLY A 97 5.54 8.27 3.77
C GLY A 97 5.71 8.05 2.27
N GLY A 98 4.68 7.57 1.57
CA GLY A 98 4.72 7.33 0.12
C GLY A 98 5.33 5.98 -0.27
N GLN A 99 5.49 5.05 0.67
CA GLN A 99 5.86 3.69 0.34
C GLN A 99 4.77 3.07 -0.55
N LEU A 100 5.19 2.45 -1.65
CA LEU A 100 4.29 1.86 -2.62
C LEU A 100 4.06 0.40 -2.26
N GLU A 101 2.87 0.10 -1.76
CA GLU A 101 2.48 -1.24 -1.34
C GLU A 101 1.79 -1.97 -2.50
N LEU A 102 2.09 -3.26 -2.66
CA LEU A 102 1.17 -4.20 -3.30
C LEU A 102 0.52 -5.03 -2.19
N SER A 103 -0.80 -5.04 -2.10
CA SER A 103 -1.57 -6.08 -1.43
C SER A 103 -2.08 -7.05 -2.49
N GLY A 104 -1.46 -8.22 -2.56
CA GLY A 104 -1.69 -9.21 -3.60
C GLY A 104 -3.04 -9.94 -3.47
N ALA A 105 -3.43 -10.63 -4.53
CA ALA A 105 -4.61 -11.46 -4.57
C ALA A 105 -4.51 -12.64 -3.57
N VAL A 106 -5.66 -13.26 -3.32
CA VAL A 106 -5.77 -14.45 -2.48
C VAL A 106 -5.45 -15.69 -3.33
N LEU A 107 -4.27 -16.27 -3.13
CA LEU A 107 -3.67 -17.26 -4.03
C LEU A 107 -3.56 -18.65 -3.40
N ASP A 108 -3.47 -19.68 -4.24
CA ASP A 108 -3.41 -21.10 -3.82
C ASP A 108 -2.02 -21.51 -3.33
N ASN A 109 -0.97 -20.90 -3.88
CA ASN A 109 0.40 -21.36 -3.65
C ASN A 109 1.45 -20.27 -3.90
N ILE A 110 2.65 -20.53 -3.39
CA ILE A 110 3.79 -19.60 -3.44
C ILE A 110 4.30 -19.31 -4.86
N HIS A 111 4.06 -20.19 -5.84
CA HIS A 111 4.49 -19.94 -7.23
C HIS A 111 3.61 -18.88 -7.90
N GLN A 112 2.31 -18.87 -7.60
CA GLN A 112 1.41 -17.81 -8.01
C GLN A 112 1.83 -16.49 -7.35
N THR A 113 2.07 -16.48 -6.05
CA THR A 113 2.57 -15.29 -5.32
C THR A 113 3.85 -14.74 -5.93
N CYS A 114 4.82 -15.60 -6.22
CA CYS A 114 6.07 -15.20 -6.85
C CYS A 114 5.84 -14.59 -8.24
N THR A 115 4.90 -15.15 -9.02
CA THR A 115 4.52 -14.63 -10.33
C THR A 115 3.90 -13.24 -10.21
N GLU A 116 2.97 -13.05 -9.28
CA GLU A 116 2.30 -11.78 -9.02
C GLU A 116 3.28 -10.68 -8.61
N VAL A 117 4.13 -10.96 -7.60
CA VAL A 117 5.15 -10.00 -7.15
C VAL A 117 6.08 -9.61 -8.29
N ASN A 118 6.55 -10.57 -9.09
CA ASN A 118 7.43 -10.26 -10.23
C ASN A 118 6.71 -9.47 -11.34
N THR A 119 5.43 -9.74 -11.59
CA THR A 119 4.62 -8.96 -12.53
C THR A 119 4.50 -7.52 -12.06
N HIS A 120 4.12 -7.30 -10.80
CA HIS A 120 4.02 -5.97 -10.23
C HIS A 120 5.36 -5.21 -10.29
N LEU A 121 6.48 -5.85 -9.91
CA LEU A 121 7.80 -5.22 -9.99
C LEU A 121 8.19 -4.84 -11.43
N LYS A 122 7.85 -5.67 -12.42
CA LYS A 122 8.07 -5.34 -13.84
C LYS A 122 7.25 -4.14 -14.29
N GLN A 123 5.97 -4.07 -13.90
CA GLN A 123 5.09 -2.96 -14.23
C GLN A 123 5.61 -1.65 -13.62
N VAL A 124 5.89 -1.66 -12.32
CA VAL A 124 6.45 -0.49 -11.61
C VAL A 124 7.75 -0.04 -12.27
N ARG A 125 8.65 -0.96 -12.61
CA ARG A 125 9.91 -0.65 -13.28
C ARG A 125 9.72 -0.03 -14.66
N ALA A 126 8.78 -0.53 -15.46
CA ALA A 126 8.49 -0.01 -16.79
C ALA A 126 8.06 1.47 -16.75
N ILE A 127 7.28 1.86 -15.73
CA ILE A 127 6.88 3.26 -15.52
C ILE A 127 8.00 4.09 -14.89
N SER A 128 8.75 3.51 -13.95
CA SER A 128 9.71 4.28 -13.15
C SER A 128 11.02 4.60 -13.90
N GLU A 129 11.50 3.68 -14.76
CA GLU A 129 12.79 3.85 -15.45
C GLU A 129 12.85 5.09 -16.34
N PRO A 130 11.87 5.37 -17.23
CA PRO A 130 11.88 6.58 -18.04
C PRO A 130 11.83 7.88 -17.23
N LEU A 131 11.28 7.83 -16.00
CA LEU A 131 11.19 8.96 -15.08
C LEU A 131 12.47 9.16 -14.26
N GLY A 132 13.47 8.29 -14.40
CA GLY A 132 14.66 8.31 -13.56
C GLY A 132 14.35 7.97 -12.09
N ILE A 133 13.38 7.10 -11.86
CA ILE A 133 12.94 6.64 -10.55
C ILE A 133 13.32 5.17 -10.36
N ALA A 134 13.77 4.84 -9.14
CA ALA A 134 13.97 3.48 -8.69
C ALA A 134 13.22 3.20 -7.38
N PHE A 135 13.09 1.91 -7.05
CA PHE A 135 12.47 1.46 -5.82
C PHE A 135 13.45 0.64 -4.98
N LEU A 136 13.41 0.84 -3.66
CA LEU A 136 14.24 0.18 -2.68
C LEU A 136 13.39 -0.70 -1.75
N GLY A 137 13.69 -1.99 -1.71
CA GLY A 137 13.15 -2.92 -0.70
C GLY A 137 14.06 -2.97 0.52
N MET A 138 13.71 -2.26 1.59
CA MET A 138 14.45 -2.26 2.86
C MET A 138 13.50 -1.99 4.02
N GLY A 139 13.72 -2.60 5.19
CA GLY A 139 12.82 -2.42 6.33
C GLY A 139 12.76 -1.00 6.90
N PHE A 140 13.77 -0.16 6.66
CA PHE A 140 13.83 1.22 7.12
C PHE A 140 14.53 2.12 6.09
N GLN A 141 14.07 3.37 5.94
CA GLN A 141 14.69 4.38 5.06
C GLN A 141 16.11 4.72 5.57
N PRO A 142 17.17 4.38 4.81
CA PRO A 142 18.54 4.47 5.32
C PRO A 142 19.18 5.86 5.27
N LEU A 143 18.65 6.78 4.45
CA LEU A 143 19.33 8.03 4.11
C LEU A 143 18.66 9.28 4.66
N TRP A 144 17.33 9.38 4.50
CA TRP A 144 16.62 10.64 4.75
C TRP A 144 16.00 10.72 6.14
N PRO A 145 16.02 11.91 6.77
CA PRO A 145 15.36 12.14 8.05
C PRO A 145 13.84 12.20 7.86
N ARG A 146 13.10 12.12 8.96
CA ARG A 146 11.63 12.07 8.95
C ARG A 146 11.00 13.30 8.30
N GLU A 147 11.59 14.47 8.53
CA GLU A 147 11.14 15.76 7.98
C GLU A 147 11.23 15.86 6.46
N ASP A 148 12.05 15.02 5.82
CA ASP A 148 12.20 14.96 4.36
C ASP A 148 11.20 13.98 3.71
N MET A 149 10.38 13.30 4.50
CA MET A 149 9.33 12.40 4.00
C MET A 149 8.02 13.18 3.84
N GLU A 150 7.57 13.38 2.60
CA GLU A 150 6.25 13.97 2.34
C GLU A 150 5.14 13.01 2.81
N TRP A 151 4.12 13.57 3.45
CA TRP A 151 2.97 12.81 3.92
C TRP A 151 1.93 12.65 2.80
N MET A 152 1.55 11.41 2.50
CA MET A 152 0.55 11.13 1.47
C MET A 152 -0.81 11.76 1.81
N PRO A 153 -1.56 12.26 0.81
CA PRO A 153 -2.78 13.04 1.02
C PRO A 153 -3.99 12.15 1.34
N LYS A 154 -3.92 11.39 2.45
CA LYS A 154 -5.01 10.56 2.98
C LYS A 154 -5.42 11.09 4.35
N ALA A 155 -6.69 11.41 4.53
CA ALA A 155 -7.23 12.05 5.72
C ALA A 155 -6.93 11.23 6.99
N ARG A 156 -6.95 9.90 6.89
CA ARG A 156 -6.63 8.98 8.01
C ARG A 156 -5.22 9.20 8.56
N TYR A 157 -4.24 9.53 7.71
CA TYR A 157 -2.85 9.68 8.14
C TYR A 157 -2.61 10.93 8.97
N ARG A 158 -3.36 12.02 8.73
CA ARG A 158 -3.32 13.20 9.59
C ARG A 158 -3.71 12.85 11.03
N ILE A 159 -4.81 12.12 11.20
CA ILE A 159 -5.32 11.71 12.52
C ILE A 159 -4.28 10.84 13.23
N MET A 160 -3.75 9.83 12.54
CA MET A 160 -2.75 8.91 13.10
C MET A 160 -1.45 9.64 13.46
N ARG A 161 -0.95 10.54 12.60
CA ARG A 161 0.28 11.32 12.84
C ARG A 161 0.19 12.15 14.12
N ASP A 162 -0.93 12.84 14.30
CA ASP A 162 -1.17 13.70 15.46
C ASP A 162 -1.34 12.86 16.74
N TYR A 163 -1.91 11.66 16.64
CA TYR A 163 -2.04 10.74 17.76
C TYR A 163 -0.70 10.09 18.14
N MET A 164 0.09 9.64 17.15
CA MET A 164 1.38 8.98 17.39
C MET A 164 2.37 9.89 18.12
N ALA A 165 2.30 11.21 17.93
CA ALA A 165 3.08 12.18 18.70
C ALA A 165 2.78 12.18 20.21
N LYS A 166 1.61 11.68 20.62
CA LYS A 166 1.14 11.67 22.02
C LYS A 166 1.48 10.38 22.75
N VAL A 167 1.65 9.27 22.02
CA VAL A 167 1.74 7.92 22.60
C VAL A 167 3.11 7.27 22.48
N GLY A 168 4.06 7.91 21.79
CA GLY A 168 5.43 7.41 21.69
C GLY A 168 6.33 8.30 20.86
N THR A 169 7.58 7.87 20.66
CA THR A 169 8.61 8.65 19.96
C THR A 169 8.89 8.15 18.54
N LEU A 170 8.61 6.87 18.27
CA LEU A 170 8.93 6.20 17.00
C LEU A 170 7.70 5.91 16.12
N GLY A 171 6.48 6.21 16.58
CA GLY A 171 5.26 5.93 15.81
C GLY A 171 5.22 6.61 14.45
N GLN A 172 5.68 7.85 14.35
CA GLN A 172 5.78 8.55 13.07
C GLN A 172 6.92 8.03 12.18
N ASP A 173 8.00 7.45 12.75
CA ASP A 173 9.03 6.79 11.95
C ASP A 173 8.53 5.48 11.36
N MET A 174 7.79 4.69 12.14
CA MET A 174 7.09 3.52 11.60
C MET A 174 6.17 3.94 10.44
N MET A 175 5.38 4.99 10.62
CA MET A 175 4.47 5.43 9.55
C MET A 175 5.19 5.91 8.27
N SER A 176 6.30 6.64 8.40
CA SER A 176 6.90 7.35 7.27
C SER A 176 8.19 6.76 6.73
N ARG A 177 8.85 5.86 7.47
CA ARG A 177 10.21 5.41 7.20
C ARG A 177 10.42 3.90 7.33
N THR A 178 9.39 3.08 7.50
CA THR A 178 9.52 1.62 7.41
C THR A 178 8.86 1.05 6.15
N CYS A 179 9.33 -0.11 5.73
CA CYS A 179 8.61 -1.00 4.80
C CYS A 179 8.51 -2.40 5.42
N THR A 180 7.50 -3.18 5.04
CA THR A 180 7.34 -4.59 5.41
C THR A 180 7.16 -5.52 4.22
N VAL A 181 7.30 -6.82 4.48
CA VAL A 181 6.74 -7.92 3.66
C VAL A 181 5.91 -8.77 4.60
N GLN A 182 4.64 -8.97 4.28
CA GLN A 182 3.67 -9.67 5.12
C GLN A 182 2.98 -10.79 4.33
N VAL A 183 2.61 -11.85 5.04
CA VAL A 183 1.73 -12.90 4.52
C VAL A 183 0.46 -12.97 5.36
N ASN A 184 -0.68 -13.02 4.70
CA ASN A 184 -2.01 -13.23 5.26
C ASN A 184 -2.39 -14.71 5.09
N MET A 185 -2.82 -15.36 6.18
CA MET A 185 -3.16 -16.79 6.25
C MET A 185 -4.45 -17.01 7.03
#